data_AF-A0A518K5H6-F1
#
_entry.id   AF-A0A518K5H6-F1
#
_cell.length_a   1.000
_cell.length_b   1.000
_cell.length_c   1.000
_cell.angle_alpha   90.00
_cell.angle_beta   90.00
_cell.angle_gamma   90.00
#
_symmetry.space_group_name_H-M   'P 1'
#
loop_
_entity.id
_entity.type
_entity.pdbx_description
1 polymer ?
#
loop_
_entity_poly.entity_id
_entity_poly.type
_entity_poly.pdbx_seq_one_letter_code
_entity_poly.pdbx_strand_id
1 'polypeptide(L)'
;MLTSLNCDCGAAVSLPPDASARSLRCPSCRRVLALTADGVAIASTPITADRPVKCPICQTAMTAGEECVTCPDCDQLHHRDCWSEMGGCGSYGCAQAPALDKGESAATPMTAWGDKKQCPACGEEIKAIALRCRYCHTEFDSVDPMSRDDLRRQSSKVNQRDGMKRIVVGLFVTSLLACVAPLTAILSAAYVIPKRAEIAKCGPIYIILGWTSLGLSVFYSILMALFILAEST
;
A
#
# COMPACT_ATOMS: atom_id res chain seq x y z
N MET A 1 40.82 -15.10 -1.84
CA MET A 1 41.52 -15.77 -0.72
C MET A 1 40.54 -16.76 -0.12
N LEU A 2 40.87 -18.05 -0.03
CA LEU A 2 40.02 -19.02 0.67
C LEU A 2 40.14 -18.76 2.17
N THR A 3 39.07 -18.29 2.82
CA THR A 3 39.04 -18.17 4.28
C THR A 3 38.91 -19.57 4.85
N SER A 4 39.98 -20.09 5.46
CA SER A 4 39.97 -21.37 6.16
C SER A 4 39.69 -21.15 7.65
N LEU A 5 38.72 -21.88 8.19
CA LEU A 5 38.35 -21.86 9.60
C LEU A 5 38.84 -23.12 10.29
N ASN A 6 39.36 -22.98 11.50
CA ASN A 6 39.74 -24.12 12.32
C ASN A 6 38.57 -24.54 13.19
N CYS A 7 38.13 -25.78 13.03
CA CYS A 7 37.19 -26.41 13.94
C CYS A 7 37.92 -26.82 15.22
N ASP A 8 37.20 -26.87 16.35
CA ASP A 8 37.71 -27.34 17.65
C ASP A 8 38.22 -28.80 17.62
N CYS A 9 37.85 -29.58 16.59
CA CYS A 9 38.42 -30.90 16.33
C CYS A 9 39.79 -30.87 15.62
N GLY A 10 40.34 -29.68 15.32
CA GLY A 10 41.61 -29.49 14.62
C GLY A 10 41.51 -29.51 13.08
N ALA A 11 40.33 -29.73 12.50
CA ALA A 11 40.15 -29.75 11.05
C ALA A 11 39.99 -28.33 10.46
N ALA A 12 40.73 -28.05 9.38
CA ALA A 12 40.58 -26.83 8.59
C ALA A 12 39.40 -26.97 7.61
N VAL A 13 38.37 -26.14 7.79
CA VAL A 13 37.17 -26.08 6.95
C VAL A 13 37.29 -24.88 6.02
N SER A 14 37.24 -25.12 4.70
CA SER A 14 37.28 -24.04 3.70
C SER A 14 35.88 -23.46 3.49
N LEU A 15 35.75 -22.14 3.63
CA LEU A 15 34.50 -21.43 3.31
C LEU A 15 34.35 -21.27 1.79
N PRO A 16 33.15 -21.52 1.21
CA PRO A 16 32.86 -21.09 -0.15
C PRO A 16 32.88 -19.56 -0.27
N PRO A 17 33.23 -18.99 -1.44
CA PRO A 17 33.36 -17.54 -1.63
C PRO A 17 32.03 -16.78 -1.48
N ASP A 18 30.89 -17.46 -1.67
CA ASP A 18 29.58 -16.97 -1.27
C ASP A 18 29.34 -17.31 0.20
N ALA A 19 29.58 -16.34 1.09
CA ALA A 19 29.33 -16.42 2.54
C ALA A 19 27.83 -16.49 2.91
N SER A 20 26.99 -17.06 2.03
CA SER A 20 25.54 -17.20 2.22
C SER A 20 25.15 -18.47 2.98
N ALA A 21 26.08 -19.41 3.17
CA ALA A 21 25.84 -20.61 3.96
C ALA A 21 25.95 -20.30 5.46
N ARG A 22 24.81 -19.98 6.08
CA ARG A 22 24.68 -19.59 7.50
C ARG A 22 24.97 -20.71 8.52
N SER A 23 25.25 -21.92 8.05
CA SER A 23 25.77 -23.02 8.86
C SER A 23 26.58 -23.99 7.99
N LEU A 24 27.64 -24.57 8.54
CA LEU A 24 28.49 -25.55 7.87
C LEU A 24 28.69 -26.77 8.73
N ARG A 25 28.79 -27.96 8.12
CA ARG A 25 29.19 -29.17 8.85
C ARG A 25 30.67 -29.41 8.66
N CYS A 26 31.38 -29.66 9.76
CA CYS A 26 32.78 -30.08 9.68
C CYS A 26 32.87 -31.46 8.99
N PRO A 27 33.69 -31.64 7.94
CA PRO A 27 33.85 -32.93 7.27
C PRO A 27 34.50 -34.00 8.15
N SER A 28 35.27 -33.61 9.18
CA SER A 28 35.99 -34.54 10.06
C SER A 28 35.16 -35.01 11.27
N CYS A 29 34.46 -34.09 11.96
CA CYS A 29 33.71 -34.43 13.17
C CYS A 29 32.17 -34.36 12.99
N ARG A 30 31.68 -33.98 11.81
CA ARG A 30 30.26 -33.79 11.45
C ARG A 30 29.46 -32.80 12.32
N ARG A 31 30.13 -32.06 13.21
CA ARG A 31 29.50 -31.01 14.02
C ARG A 31 29.05 -29.84 13.13
N VAL A 32 27.87 -29.29 13.42
CA VAL A 32 27.37 -28.08 12.78
C VAL A 32 28.07 -26.89 13.43
N LEU A 33 28.67 -26.02 12.61
CA LEU A 33 29.35 -24.80 13.00
C LEU A 33 28.45 -23.62 12.64
N ALA A 34 28.18 -22.78 13.63
CA ALA A 34 27.56 -21.47 13.43
C ALA A 34 28.66 -20.47 13.05
N LEU A 35 28.34 -19.48 12.21
CA LEU A 35 29.30 -18.44 11.81
C LEU A 35 28.98 -17.12 12.55
N THR A 36 30.01 -16.38 12.94
CA THR A 36 29.88 -14.96 13.34
C THR A 36 29.69 -14.07 12.12
N ALA A 37 29.34 -12.79 12.36
CA ALA A 37 29.27 -11.80 11.29
C ALA A 37 30.63 -11.62 10.59
N ASP A 38 31.73 -11.78 11.34
CA ASP A 38 33.11 -11.77 10.81
C ASP A 38 33.53 -13.10 10.13
N GLY A 39 32.62 -14.06 10.00
CA GLY A 39 32.88 -15.35 9.36
C GLY A 39 33.67 -16.34 10.20
N VAL A 40 33.74 -16.16 11.53
CA VAL A 40 34.43 -17.07 12.46
C VAL A 40 33.47 -18.19 12.89
N ALA A 41 33.94 -19.44 12.88
CA ALA A 41 33.16 -20.58 13.32
C ALA A 41 33.06 -20.64 14.85
N ILE A 42 31.84 -20.66 15.37
CA ILE A 42 31.55 -20.94 16.78
C ILE A 42 30.94 -22.34 16.89
N ALA A 43 31.46 -23.13 17.83
CA ALA A 43 30.93 -24.45 18.14
C ALA A 43 29.62 -24.34 18.93
N SER A 44 28.60 -25.13 18.56
CA SER A 44 27.42 -25.30 19.38
C SER A 44 27.71 -26.25 20.55
N THR A 45 27.38 -25.79 21.76
CA THR A 45 27.44 -26.58 22.98
C THR A 45 26.02 -26.83 23.49
N PRO A 46 25.65 -28.08 23.84
CA PRO A 46 24.38 -28.34 24.48
C PRO A 46 24.36 -27.66 25.84
N ILE A 47 23.28 -26.94 26.15
CA ILE A 47 23.13 -26.29 27.44
C ILE A 47 22.82 -27.33 28.53
N THR A 48 23.61 -27.32 29.60
CA THR A 48 23.29 -28.03 30.84
C THR A 48 22.48 -27.08 31.72
N ALA A 49 21.19 -26.91 31.44
CA ALA A 49 20.41 -25.85 32.05
C ALA A 49 20.04 -26.18 33.52
N ASP A 50 20.65 -25.46 34.47
CA ASP A 50 20.23 -25.39 35.89
C ASP A 50 19.28 -24.19 36.15
N ARG A 51 19.28 -23.18 35.26
CA ARG A 51 18.42 -21.99 35.33
C ARG A 51 17.86 -21.63 33.94
N PRO A 52 16.60 -21.16 33.81
CA PRO A 52 16.04 -20.77 32.52
C PRO A 52 16.71 -19.50 31.99
N VAL A 53 17.55 -19.65 30.95
CA VAL A 53 18.15 -18.55 30.19
C VAL A 53 17.28 -18.29 28.95
N LYS A 54 16.91 -17.03 28.68
CA LYS A 54 16.10 -16.68 27.50
C LYS A 54 16.97 -16.26 26.33
N CYS A 55 16.62 -16.72 25.12
CA CYS A 55 17.29 -16.32 23.90
C CYS A 55 16.90 -14.86 23.55
N PRO A 56 17.86 -13.94 23.36
CA PRO A 56 17.55 -12.54 23.02
C PRO A 56 16.80 -12.35 21.69
N ILE A 57 16.92 -13.30 20.77
CA ILE A 57 16.29 -13.23 19.43
C ILE A 57 14.81 -13.61 19.49
N CYS A 58 14.49 -14.82 19.98
CA CYS A 58 13.10 -15.34 20.01
C CYS A 58 12.39 -15.13 21.35
N GLN A 59 13.10 -14.70 22.39
CA GLN A 59 12.60 -14.49 23.76
C GLN A 59 12.08 -15.76 24.47
N THR A 60 12.29 -16.94 23.88
CA THR A 60 11.95 -18.24 24.47
C THR A 60 13.06 -18.73 25.40
N ALA A 61 12.68 -19.42 26.50
CA ALA A 61 13.62 -20.02 27.43
C ALA A 61 14.31 -21.25 26.81
N MET A 62 15.62 -21.35 26.99
CA MET A 62 16.44 -22.48 26.57
C MET A 62 16.31 -23.64 27.57
N THR A 63 16.06 -24.85 27.08
CA THR A 63 15.90 -26.06 27.89
C THR A 63 17.14 -26.96 27.85
N ALA A 64 17.31 -27.82 28.86
CA ALA A 64 18.48 -28.69 28.96
C ALA A 64 18.61 -29.62 27.73
N GLY A 65 19.79 -29.63 27.11
CA GLY A 65 20.07 -30.40 25.90
C GLY A 65 19.86 -29.64 24.59
N GLU A 66 19.30 -28.43 24.61
CA GLU A 66 19.22 -27.59 23.41
C GLU A 66 20.60 -27.08 22.98
N GLU A 67 20.86 -27.10 21.68
CA GLU A 67 22.10 -26.57 21.11
C GLU A 67 22.10 -25.04 21.14
N CYS A 68 23.05 -24.49 21.90
CA CYS A 68 23.17 -23.06 22.12
C CYS A 68 24.53 -22.55 21.63
N VAL A 69 24.56 -21.26 21.29
CA VAL A 69 25.75 -20.52 20.89
C VAL A 69 25.91 -19.34 21.84
N THR A 70 27.11 -19.17 22.39
CA THR A 70 27.48 -18.01 23.20
C THR A 70 28.12 -16.96 22.32
N CYS A 71 27.64 -15.73 22.40
CA CYS A 71 28.25 -14.60 21.68
C CYS A 71 29.65 -14.29 22.26
N PRO A 72 30.72 -14.22 21.45
CA PRO A 72 32.07 -13.93 21.95
C PRO A 72 32.25 -12.48 22.45
N ASP A 73 31.37 -11.56 22.06
CA ASP A 73 31.50 -10.13 22.41
C ASP A 73 30.64 -9.72 23.62
N CYS A 74 29.48 -10.34 23.83
CA CYS A 74 28.54 -9.96 24.89
C CYS A 74 28.13 -11.10 25.82
N ASP A 75 28.71 -12.30 25.64
CA ASP A 75 28.46 -13.53 26.42
C ASP A 75 26.99 -13.96 26.52
N GLN A 76 26.10 -13.38 25.71
CA GLN A 76 24.69 -13.77 25.67
C GLN A 76 24.51 -15.09 24.94
N LEU A 77 23.67 -15.94 25.54
CA LEU A 77 23.35 -17.26 25.01
C LEU A 77 22.17 -17.17 24.04
N HIS A 78 22.30 -17.82 22.89
CA HIS A 78 21.29 -17.86 21.84
C HIS A 78 21.04 -19.32 21.43
N HIS A 79 19.83 -19.63 20.96
CA HIS A 79 19.61 -20.87 20.23
C HIS A 79 20.49 -20.89 18.99
N ARG A 80 21.10 -22.05 18.68
CA ARG A 80 21.90 -22.23 17.45
C ARG A 80 21.11 -21.81 16.21
N ASP A 81 19.84 -22.21 16.14
CA ASP A 81 18.99 -21.95 14.98
C ASP A 81 18.72 -20.45 14.83
N CYS A 82 18.35 -19.76 15.92
CA CYS A 82 18.18 -18.31 15.90
C CYS A 82 19.46 -17.56 15.51
N TRP A 83 20.63 -17.98 16.02
CA TRP A 83 21.91 -17.38 15.66
C TRP A 83 22.21 -17.54 14.16
N SER A 84 22.02 -18.76 13.63
CA SER A 84 22.25 -19.02 12.21
C SER A 84 21.24 -18.31 11.30
N GLU A 85 19.97 -18.22 11.68
CA GLU A 85 18.97 -17.49 10.89
C GLU A 85 19.25 -16.00 10.83
N MET A 86 19.56 -15.38 11.97
CA MET A 86 19.85 -13.95 12.06
C MET A 86 21.23 -13.59 11.53
N GLY A 87 22.18 -14.53 11.51
CA GLY A 87 23.56 -14.30 11.07
C GLY A 87 24.40 -13.54 12.09
N GLY A 88 24.04 -13.60 13.38
CA GLY A 88 24.77 -12.91 14.45
C GLY A 88 23.97 -12.74 15.73
N CYS A 89 24.47 -11.89 16.61
CA CYS A 89 23.87 -11.59 17.92
C CYS A 89 22.62 -10.72 17.78
N GLY A 90 21.55 -11.07 18.51
CA GLY A 90 20.31 -10.29 18.56
C GLY A 90 20.33 -9.13 19.56
N SER A 91 21.44 -8.93 20.27
CA SER A 91 21.55 -7.89 21.30
C SER A 91 21.83 -6.53 20.67
N TYR A 92 21.06 -5.53 21.07
CA TYR A 92 21.22 -4.16 20.58
C TYR A 92 22.62 -3.61 20.93
N GLY A 93 23.37 -3.18 19.92
CA GLY A 93 24.70 -2.58 20.09
C GLY A 93 25.86 -3.57 20.23
N CYS A 94 25.64 -4.88 20.03
CA CYS A 94 26.72 -5.87 20.00
C CYS A 94 27.53 -5.76 18.69
N ALA A 95 28.86 -5.89 18.77
CA ALA A 95 29.72 -5.90 17.58
C ALA A 95 29.43 -7.09 16.65
N GLN A 96 29.02 -8.21 17.21
CA GLN A 96 28.61 -9.41 16.49
C GLN A 96 27.16 -9.38 16.00
N ALA A 97 26.44 -8.28 16.17
CA ALA A 97 25.14 -8.11 15.55
C ALA A 97 25.32 -8.06 14.03
N PRO A 98 24.45 -8.72 13.24
CA PRO A 98 24.53 -8.65 11.79
C PRO A 98 24.50 -7.18 11.40
N ALA A 99 25.50 -6.74 10.63
CA ALA A 99 25.44 -5.44 10.00
C ALA A 99 24.14 -5.44 9.21
N LEU A 100 23.22 -4.54 9.57
CA LEU A 100 22.12 -4.20 8.69
C LEU A 100 22.79 -3.57 7.47
N ASP A 101 23.14 -4.42 6.51
CA ASP A 101 23.30 -3.98 5.16
C ASP A 101 22.03 -3.18 4.87
N LYS A 102 22.24 -1.90 4.62
CA LYS A 102 21.28 -1.04 3.95
C LYS A 102 21.15 -1.52 2.49
N GLY A 103 21.02 -2.83 2.30
CA GLY A 103 20.47 -3.47 1.14
C GLY A 103 18.97 -3.28 1.25
N GLU A 104 18.48 -2.34 0.46
CA GLU A 104 17.21 -2.49 -0.25
C GLU A 104 16.07 -3.11 0.56
N SER A 105 15.48 -2.26 1.41
CA SER A 105 14.08 -2.27 1.86
C SER A 105 13.47 -3.59 2.34
N ALA A 106 13.10 -3.57 3.63
CA ALA A 106 11.79 -3.95 4.13
C ALA A 106 10.85 -4.56 3.08
N ALA A 107 10.52 -5.84 3.27
CA ALA A 107 9.40 -6.52 2.63
C ALA A 107 8.09 -5.75 2.90
N THR A 108 7.84 -4.75 2.06
CA THR A 108 6.55 -4.13 1.81
C THR A 108 5.89 -5.00 0.73
N PRO A 109 4.59 -5.34 0.85
CA PRO A 109 3.95 -6.30 -0.05
C PRO A 109 4.15 -5.89 -1.50
N MET A 110 4.54 -6.88 -2.33
CA MET A 110 4.74 -6.76 -3.77
C MET A 110 3.57 -6.01 -4.43
N THR A 111 3.73 -4.71 -4.65
CA THR A 111 3.02 -3.97 -5.68
C THR A 111 4.07 -3.59 -6.71
N ALA A 112 3.86 -4.09 -7.93
CA ALA A 112 4.85 -4.15 -9.01
C ALA A 112 5.08 -2.79 -9.69
N TRP A 113 5.47 -1.74 -8.96
CA TRP A 113 5.75 -0.45 -9.58
C TRP A 113 6.90 0.31 -8.93
N GLY A 114 7.90 0.69 -9.73
CA GLY A 114 9.08 1.43 -9.28
C GLY A 114 8.74 2.78 -8.65
N ASP A 115 9.71 3.38 -7.95
CA ASP A 115 9.54 4.57 -7.09
C ASP A 115 8.99 5.81 -7.80
N LYS A 116 9.05 5.85 -9.13
CA LYS A 116 8.77 7.03 -9.95
C LYS A 116 7.98 6.69 -11.21
N LYS A 117 7.19 7.65 -11.67
CA LYS A 117 6.44 7.62 -12.93
C LYS A 117 6.61 8.93 -13.68
N GLN A 118 6.43 8.92 -15.00
CA GLN A 118 6.41 10.15 -15.78
C GLN A 118 5.00 10.76 -15.79
N CYS A 119 4.94 12.09 -15.67
CA CYS A 119 3.69 12.82 -15.75
C CYS A 119 3.19 12.84 -17.21
N PRO A 120 1.98 12.33 -17.52
CA PRO A 120 1.45 12.35 -18.89
C PRO A 120 1.11 13.77 -19.40
N ALA A 121 1.01 14.76 -18.52
CA ALA A 121 0.70 16.14 -18.88
C ALA A 121 1.93 16.94 -19.32
N CYS A 122 3.00 16.90 -18.53
CA CYS A 122 4.22 17.68 -18.77
C CYS A 122 5.45 16.86 -19.20
N GLY A 123 5.52 15.58 -18.85
CA GLY A 123 6.66 14.71 -19.14
C GLY A 123 7.62 14.51 -17.95
N GLU A 124 7.57 15.36 -16.93
CA GLU A 124 8.46 15.28 -15.78
C GLU A 124 8.29 14.02 -14.93
N GLU A 125 9.40 13.57 -14.35
CA GLU A 125 9.45 12.45 -13.43
C GLU A 125 8.94 12.85 -12.04
N ILE A 126 7.90 12.15 -11.57
CA ILE A 126 7.25 12.36 -10.28
C ILE A 126 7.24 11.06 -9.47
N LYS A 127 7.05 11.16 -8.15
CA LYS A 127 6.88 9.96 -7.29
C LYS A 127 5.70 9.12 -7.79
N ALA A 128 5.84 7.79 -7.79
CA ALA A 128 4.79 6.89 -8.27
C ALA A 128 3.46 7.13 -7.54
N ILE A 129 3.50 7.31 -6.22
CA ILE A 129 2.33 7.59 -5.36
C ILE A 129 1.71 8.99 -5.54
N ALA A 130 2.27 9.85 -6.38
CA ALA A 130 1.78 11.22 -6.52
C ALA A 130 0.43 11.25 -7.26
N LEU A 131 -0.61 11.74 -6.57
CA LEU A 131 -1.92 12.08 -7.15
C LEU A 131 -1.98 13.52 -7.70
N ARG A 132 -0.96 14.34 -7.42
CA ARG A 132 -0.84 15.69 -7.96
C ARG A 132 0.59 15.95 -8.40
N CYS A 133 0.77 16.41 -9.64
CA CYS A 133 2.08 16.74 -10.17
C CYS A 133 2.68 17.96 -9.45
N ARG A 134 3.95 17.88 -9.03
CA ARG A 134 4.67 19.01 -8.42
C ARG A 134 5.01 20.11 -9.43
N TYR A 135 5.16 19.75 -10.71
CA TYR A 135 5.64 20.65 -11.76
C TYR A 135 4.48 21.34 -12.51
N CYS A 136 3.52 20.58 -13.02
CA CYS A 136 2.38 21.13 -13.79
C CYS A 136 1.06 21.18 -13.01
N HIS A 137 1.04 20.69 -11.77
CA HIS A 137 -0.14 20.66 -10.90
C HIS A 137 -1.36 19.86 -11.39
N THR A 138 -1.22 19.09 -12.48
CA THR A 138 -2.26 18.14 -12.91
C THR A 138 -2.55 17.12 -11.82
N GLU A 139 -3.84 16.86 -11.60
CA GLU A 139 -4.34 15.89 -10.63
C GLU A 139 -4.73 14.58 -11.35
N PHE A 140 -4.47 13.45 -10.69
CA PHE A 140 -4.71 12.10 -11.19
C PHE A 140 -5.70 11.39 -10.28
N ASP A 141 -6.58 10.58 -10.88
CA ASP A 141 -7.57 9.80 -10.12
C ASP A 141 -6.96 8.52 -9.51
N SER A 142 -5.84 8.03 -10.04
CA SER A 142 -5.16 6.81 -9.56
C SER A 142 -3.64 6.95 -9.48
N VAL A 143 -3.03 6.05 -8.70
CA VAL A 143 -1.57 5.96 -8.50
C VAL A 143 -0.87 5.33 -9.71
N ASP A 144 -1.55 4.47 -10.45
CA ASP A 144 -1.01 3.79 -11.63
C ASP A 144 -0.51 4.81 -12.66
N PRO A 145 0.55 4.50 -13.44
CA PRO A 145 0.92 5.36 -14.55
C PRO A 145 -0.13 5.31 -15.63
N MET A 146 -0.51 6.50 -16.06
CA MET A 146 -1.53 6.74 -17.06
C MET A 146 -0.86 7.27 -18.32
N SER A 147 -1.38 6.90 -19.48
CA SER A 147 -0.96 7.48 -20.74
C SER A 147 -1.55 8.88 -20.95
N ARG A 148 -1.07 9.61 -21.96
CA ARG A 148 -1.65 10.91 -22.38
C ARG A 148 -3.11 10.76 -22.81
N ASP A 149 -3.46 9.63 -23.42
CA ASP A 149 -4.83 9.33 -23.86
C ASP A 149 -5.75 9.05 -22.66
N ASP A 150 -5.25 8.38 -21.63
CA ASP A 150 -6.00 8.15 -20.40
C ASP A 150 -6.28 9.45 -19.65
N LEU A 151 -5.28 10.34 -19.59
CA LEU A 151 -5.46 11.67 -19.02
C LEU A 151 -6.52 12.48 -19.81
N ARG A 152 -6.51 12.41 -21.15
CA ARG A 152 -7.55 13.05 -21.97
C ARG A 152 -8.93 12.46 -21.66
N ARG A 153 -9.06 11.14 -21.55
CA ARG A 153 -10.32 10.45 -21.17
C ARG A 153 -10.79 10.83 -19.77
N GLN A 154 -9.88 11.04 -18.83
CA GLN A 154 -10.20 11.52 -17.49
C GLN A 154 -10.77 12.94 -17.56
N SER A 155 -10.07 13.85 -18.25
CA SER A 155 -10.51 15.25 -18.38
C SER A 155 -11.90 15.38 -19.05
N SER A 156 -12.19 14.56 -20.07
CA SER A 156 -13.50 14.57 -20.72
C SER A 156 -14.62 14.05 -19.81
N LYS A 157 -14.35 13.02 -18.99
CA LYS A 157 -15.31 12.54 -17.97
C LYS A 157 -15.58 13.60 -16.90
N VAL A 158 -14.56 14.33 -16.45
CA VAL A 158 -14.72 15.43 -15.48
C VAL A 158 -15.58 16.54 -16.09
N ASN A 159 -15.25 17.01 -17.29
CA ASN A 159 -16.04 18.04 -17.99
C ASN A 159 -17.49 17.59 -18.25
N GLN A 160 -17.71 16.32 -18.60
CA GLN A 160 -19.05 15.78 -18.81
C GLN A 160 -19.87 15.79 -17.50
N ARG A 161 -19.27 15.36 -16.39
CA ARG A 161 -19.92 15.40 -15.06
C ARG A 161 -20.25 16.84 -14.65
N ASP A 162 -19.33 17.79 -14.86
CA ASP A 162 -19.57 19.19 -14.50
C ASP A 162 -20.63 19.84 -15.38
N GLY A 163 -20.67 19.50 -16.68
CA GLY A 163 -21.76 19.88 -17.58
C GLY A 163 -23.11 19.34 -17.09
N MET A 164 -23.16 18.07 -16.69
CA MET A 164 -24.38 17.48 -16.12
C MET A 164 -24.82 18.18 -14.83
N LYS A 165 -23.90 18.46 -13.90
CA LYS A 165 -24.20 19.19 -12.66
C LYS A 165 -24.80 20.56 -12.97
N ARG A 166 -24.21 21.31 -13.91
CA ARG A 166 -24.71 22.63 -14.33
C ARG A 166 -26.12 22.55 -14.93
N ILE A 167 -26.39 21.54 -15.77
CA ILE A 167 -27.72 21.35 -16.36
C ILE A 167 -28.76 21.04 -15.27
N VAL A 168 -28.44 20.13 -14.33
CA VAL A 168 -29.37 19.77 -13.24
C VAL A 168 -29.66 20.97 -12.34
N VAL A 169 -28.62 21.73 -11.97
CA VAL A 169 -28.79 22.98 -11.20
C VAL A 169 -29.63 23.99 -11.98
N GLY A 170 -29.40 24.13 -13.30
CA GLY A 170 -30.19 25.01 -14.16
C GLY A 170 -31.67 24.62 -14.23
N LEU A 171 -31.98 23.33 -14.37
CA LEU A 171 -33.36 22.82 -14.35
C LEU A 171 -34.04 23.12 -13.00
N PHE A 172 -33.33 22.92 -11.89
CA PHE A 172 -33.83 23.24 -10.56
C PHE A 172 -34.12 24.75 -10.40
N VAL A 173 -33.17 25.62 -10.74
CA VAL A 173 -33.35 27.07 -10.65
C VAL A 173 -34.51 27.54 -11.55
N THR A 174 -34.63 26.99 -12.76
CA THR A 174 -35.72 27.33 -13.68
C THR A 174 -37.07 26.83 -13.16
N SER A 175 -37.12 25.70 -12.44
CA SER A 175 -38.37 25.19 -11.83
C SER A 175 -38.93 26.08 -10.72
N LEU A 176 -38.12 26.98 -10.15
CA LEU A 176 -38.61 27.99 -9.20
C LEU A 176 -39.40 29.12 -9.89
N LEU A 177 -39.26 29.27 -11.21
CA LEU A 177 -40.02 30.23 -12.01
C LEU A 177 -41.31 29.59 -12.51
N ALA A 178 -42.39 29.76 -11.75
CA ALA A 178 -43.69 29.12 -11.99
C ALA A 178 -44.26 29.34 -13.41
N CYS A 179 -43.95 30.46 -14.06
CA CYS A 179 -44.43 30.78 -15.41
C CYS A 179 -43.93 29.80 -16.49
N VAL A 180 -42.82 29.10 -16.25
CA VAL A 180 -42.20 28.17 -17.22
C VAL A 180 -42.44 26.70 -16.85
N ALA A 181 -43.21 26.45 -15.78
CA ALA A 181 -43.45 25.14 -15.19
C ALA A 181 -43.84 24.01 -16.17
N PRO A 182 -44.79 24.20 -17.12
CA PRO A 182 -45.16 23.10 -18.03
C PRO A 182 -44.02 22.71 -18.97
N LEU A 183 -43.22 23.68 -19.43
CA LEU A 183 -42.07 23.41 -20.27
C LEU A 183 -40.93 22.77 -19.46
N THR A 184 -40.65 23.27 -18.25
CA THR A 184 -39.62 22.69 -17.39
C THR A 184 -39.98 21.29 -16.92
N ALA A 185 -41.25 20.96 -16.71
CA ALA A 185 -41.71 19.62 -16.37
C ALA A 185 -41.36 18.60 -17.47
N ILE A 186 -41.61 18.95 -18.74
CA ILE A 186 -41.29 18.08 -19.88
C ILE A 186 -39.77 17.93 -20.04
N LEU A 187 -39.03 19.04 -19.99
CA LEU A 187 -37.56 19.02 -20.14
C LEU A 187 -36.87 18.27 -19.00
N SER A 188 -37.30 18.48 -17.76
CA SER A 188 -36.74 17.79 -16.59
C SER A 188 -37.08 16.30 -16.61
N ALA A 189 -38.30 15.90 -16.99
CA ALA A 189 -38.66 14.50 -17.16
C ALA A 189 -37.81 13.83 -18.26
N ALA A 190 -37.71 14.46 -19.43
CA ALA A 190 -36.95 13.94 -20.57
C ALA A 190 -35.44 13.83 -20.29
N TYR A 191 -34.88 14.69 -19.42
CA TYR A 191 -33.46 14.66 -19.08
C TYR A 191 -33.13 13.79 -17.86
N VAL A 192 -33.86 13.95 -16.76
CA VAL A 192 -33.55 13.33 -15.45
C VAL A 192 -33.88 11.83 -15.45
N ILE A 193 -35.02 11.41 -16.01
CA ILE A 193 -35.46 10.01 -15.99
C ILE A 193 -34.47 9.06 -16.69
N PRO A 194 -34.02 9.33 -17.95
CA PRO A 194 -33.08 8.44 -18.62
C PRO A 194 -31.68 8.53 -18.02
N LYS A 195 -31.23 9.71 -17.58
CA LYS A 195 -29.87 9.92 -17.05
C LYS A 195 -29.74 9.76 -15.54
N ARG A 196 -30.78 9.28 -14.83
CA ARG A 196 -30.79 9.19 -13.36
C ARG A 196 -29.56 8.48 -12.78
N ALA A 197 -29.11 7.39 -13.42
CA ALA A 197 -27.97 6.61 -12.96
C ALA A 197 -26.64 7.36 -13.15
N GLU A 198 -26.52 8.15 -14.21
CA GLU A 198 -25.35 8.99 -14.46
C GLU A 198 -25.32 10.22 -13.54
N ILE A 199 -26.48 10.82 -13.27
CA ILE A 199 -26.62 11.95 -12.34
C ILE A 199 -26.26 11.51 -10.92
N ALA A 200 -26.70 10.31 -10.50
CA ALA A 200 -26.34 9.75 -9.20
C ALA A 200 -24.82 9.60 -9.01
N LYS A 201 -24.07 9.31 -10.08
CA LYS A 201 -22.59 9.24 -10.04
C LYS A 201 -21.93 10.61 -9.82
N CYS A 202 -22.63 11.72 -10.09
CA CYS A 202 -22.12 13.06 -9.84
C CYS A 202 -22.23 13.46 -8.35
N GLY A 203 -23.02 12.69 -7.57
CA GLY A 203 -23.22 12.88 -6.13
C GLY A 203 -24.71 12.75 -5.74
N PRO A 204 -25.01 12.33 -4.51
CA PRO A 204 -26.39 12.11 -4.04
C PRO A 204 -27.22 13.41 -4.02
N ILE A 205 -26.57 14.55 -3.84
CA ILE A 205 -27.22 15.87 -3.84
C ILE A 205 -27.83 16.16 -5.22
N TYR A 206 -27.13 15.88 -6.32
CA TYR A 206 -27.61 16.21 -7.66
C TYR A 206 -28.81 15.38 -8.09
N ILE A 207 -28.90 14.12 -7.66
CA ILE A 207 -30.09 13.30 -7.98
C ILE A 207 -31.32 13.80 -7.21
N ILE A 208 -31.15 14.25 -5.96
CA ILE A 208 -32.24 14.88 -5.18
C ILE A 208 -32.68 16.19 -5.85
N LEU A 209 -31.73 17.03 -6.30
CA LEU A 209 -32.06 18.25 -7.05
C LEU A 209 -32.84 17.96 -8.34
N GLY A 210 -32.48 16.89 -9.06
CA GLY A 210 -33.19 16.48 -10.27
C GLY A 210 -34.65 16.09 -10.00
N TRP A 211 -34.89 15.27 -8.97
CA TRP A 211 -36.26 14.85 -8.61
C TRP A 211 -37.11 15.99 -8.04
N THR A 212 -36.51 16.85 -7.21
CA THR A 212 -37.21 18.02 -6.66
C THR A 212 -37.60 19.00 -7.77
N SER A 213 -36.74 19.23 -8.76
CA SER A 213 -37.05 20.05 -9.95
C SER A 213 -38.25 19.51 -10.73
N LEU A 214 -38.30 18.18 -10.96
CA LEU A 214 -39.42 17.54 -11.65
C LEU A 214 -40.71 17.63 -10.81
N GLY A 215 -40.63 17.32 -9.52
CA GLY A 215 -41.79 17.37 -8.61
C GLY A 215 -42.39 18.78 -8.49
N LEU A 216 -41.55 19.81 -8.32
CA LEU A 216 -41.98 21.20 -8.29
C LEU A 216 -42.61 21.63 -9.60
N SER A 217 -42.00 21.29 -10.74
CA SER A 217 -42.53 21.67 -12.06
C SER A 217 -43.89 21.02 -12.34
N VAL A 218 -44.07 19.75 -11.97
CA VAL A 218 -45.37 19.05 -12.09
C VAL A 218 -46.41 19.70 -11.19
N PHE A 219 -46.06 19.98 -9.93
CA PHE A 219 -46.95 20.64 -8.98
C PHE A 219 -47.43 22.01 -9.47
N TYR A 220 -46.51 22.87 -9.93
CA TYR A 220 -46.87 24.17 -10.48
C TYR A 220 -47.69 24.08 -11.77
N SER A 221 -47.43 23.07 -12.61
CA SER A 221 -48.23 22.84 -13.82
C SER A 221 -49.68 22.43 -13.50
N ILE A 222 -49.87 21.59 -12.47
CA ILE A 222 -51.20 21.20 -11.99
C ILE A 222 -51.93 22.41 -11.42
N LEU A 223 -51.27 23.21 -10.57
CA LEU A 223 -51.88 24.44 -10.05
C LEU A 223 -52.30 25.39 -11.16
N MET A 224 -51.44 25.61 -12.15
CA MET A 224 -51.76 26.46 -13.31
C MET A 224 -52.97 25.95 -14.09
N ALA A 225 -53.07 24.64 -14.33
CA ALA A 225 -54.24 24.04 -14.98
C ALA A 225 -55.52 24.20 -14.15
N LEU A 226 -55.45 24.02 -12.82
CA LEU A 226 -56.59 24.22 -11.93
C LEU A 226 -57.10 25.66 -11.94
N PHE A 227 -56.21 26.65 -11.95
CA PHE A 227 -56.60 28.06 -12.06
C PHE A 227 -57.30 28.38 -13.38
N ILE A 228 -56.79 27.86 -14.50
CA ILE A 228 -57.41 28.04 -15.83
C ILE A 228 -58.82 27.41 -15.86
N LEU A 229 -59.00 26.22 -15.29
CA LEU A 229 -60.30 25.55 -15.22
C LEU A 229 -61.30 26.30 -14.33
N ALA A 230 -60.83 26.83 -13.19
CA ALA A 230 -61.66 27.61 -12.27
C ALA A 230 -62.13 28.93 -12.88
N GLU A 231 -61.32 29.58 -13.73
CA GLU A 231 -61.73 30.78 -14.47
C GLU A 231 -62.74 30.48 -15.59
N SER A 232 -62.68 29.27 -16.15
CA SER A 232 -63.58 28.84 -17.23
C SER A 232 -64.98 28.38 -16.77
N THR A 233 -65.20 28.25 -15.45
CA THR A 233 -66.46 27.77 -14.85
C THR A 233 -67.28 28.94 -14.31
#